data_AF-A0A7V2WV41-F1
#
_entry.id   AF-A0A7V2WV41-F1
#
_cell.length_a   1.000
_cell.length_b   1.000
_cell.length_c   1.000
_cell.angle_alpha   90.00
_cell.angle_beta   90.00
_cell.angle_gamma   90.00
#
_symmetry.space_group_name_H-M   'P 1'
#
loop_
_entity.id
_entity.type
_entity.pdbx_description
1 polymer ?
#
loop_
_entity_poly.entity_id
_entity_poly.type
_entity_poly.pdbx_seq_one_letter_code
_entity_poly.pdbx_strand_id
1 'polypeptide(L)'
;MTQMQSKHQMDKNTQTQVTWDTLVVGLGTTGLSVVRYLADQEKDFAVTDSRLMPPGKDELVKNYPQVPYYFGGFSPKVFMQPRQLIVNPGIAVATSEIQQAKGNGAEIIGDIELFAREAKAPIIAITGSNGKTTVTTLLQLMAKKSQVMAQTGGNIGTPALDLLAVEEAEKTELYILELSSFQLETTNSLKTATAVVLNISEDHLDRYAGLEHYAATKGVIYNHCEQPLINRDDAAAMALAQGRATLSFGLDEPQQGHYGLRQKDNKTWLAKGELCLLAVDEMKLAGKHNQANALAALAMGEVVGLKQQAMLE
;
A
#
# COMPACT_ATOMS: atom_id res chain seq x y z
N MET A 1 -48.55 3.59 -31.48
CA MET A 1 -47.74 2.62 -30.73
C MET A 1 -46.44 3.26 -30.26
N THR A 2 -46.54 4.36 -29.51
CA THR A 2 -45.37 5.18 -29.16
C THR A 2 -45.67 5.97 -27.89
N GLN A 3 -45.93 5.29 -26.78
CA GLN A 3 -46.00 5.90 -25.43
C GLN A 3 -46.06 4.88 -24.27
N MET A 4 -45.73 3.61 -24.52
CA MET A 4 -45.79 2.53 -23.52
C MET A 4 -44.42 1.87 -23.23
N GLN A 5 -43.32 2.47 -23.67
CA GLN A 5 -41.95 1.97 -23.38
C GLN A 5 -41.09 2.92 -22.52
N SER A 6 -41.62 4.08 -22.08
CA SER A 6 -40.88 5.03 -21.24
C SER A 6 -41.29 5.03 -19.75
N LYS A 7 -41.99 3.99 -19.28
CA LYS A 7 -42.43 3.84 -17.88
C LYS A 7 -41.90 2.58 -17.18
N HIS A 8 -40.83 1.97 -17.69
CA HIS A 8 -40.23 0.78 -17.08
C HIS A 8 -38.81 1.00 -16.53
N GLN A 9 -38.44 2.26 -16.29
CA GLN A 9 -37.12 2.62 -15.74
C GLN A 9 -37.24 3.69 -14.65
N MET A 10 -38.28 3.61 -13.83
CA MET A 10 -38.36 4.23 -12.51
C MET A 10 -39.17 3.27 -11.65
N ASP A 11 -38.78 3.12 -10.38
CA ASP A 11 -39.36 2.23 -9.37
C ASP A 11 -38.90 0.77 -9.36
N LYS A 12 -37.64 0.58 -8.91
CA LYS A 12 -37.30 -0.49 -7.97
C LYS A 12 -36.75 0.14 -6.69
N ASN A 13 -37.58 0.93 -6.02
CA ASN A 13 -37.27 1.56 -4.73
C ASN A 13 -38.11 0.91 -3.62
N THR A 14 -37.99 -0.40 -3.50
CA THR A 14 -38.40 -1.18 -2.33
C THR A 14 -37.29 -2.17 -2.02
N GLN A 15 -36.06 -1.65 -1.88
CA GLN A 15 -35.10 -2.29 -0.99
C GLN A 15 -35.63 -2.03 0.41
N THR A 16 -36.01 -3.09 1.13
CA THR A 16 -35.98 -3.12 2.59
C THR A 16 -34.79 -2.30 3.05
N GLN A 17 -34.99 -1.36 4.00
CA GLN A 17 -33.90 -0.57 4.57
C GLN A 17 -32.86 -1.51 5.18
N VAL A 18 -31.93 -2.00 4.37
CA VAL A 18 -30.71 -2.64 4.83
C VAL A 18 -29.96 -1.51 5.50
N THR A 19 -29.96 -1.53 6.83
CA THR A 19 -29.14 -0.63 7.63
C THR A 19 -27.72 -1.13 7.52
N TRP A 20 -26.88 -0.38 6.80
CA TRP A 20 -25.45 -0.63 6.70
C TRP A 20 -24.70 0.43 7.51
N ASP A 21 -23.62 0.00 8.16
CA ASP A 21 -22.78 0.87 9.00
C ASP A 21 -21.48 1.29 8.28
N THR A 22 -21.15 0.64 7.16
CA THR A 22 -19.91 0.88 6.40
C THR A 22 -20.21 1.32 4.97
N LEU A 23 -19.49 2.34 4.49
CA LEU A 23 -19.55 2.82 3.11
C LEU A 23 -18.18 2.65 2.43
N VAL A 24 -18.14 1.87 1.36
CA VAL A 24 -16.99 1.80 0.46
C VAL A 24 -17.07 2.96 -0.53
N VAL A 25 -16.10 3.88 -0.45
CA VAL A 25 -16.05 5.09 -1.26
C VAL A 25 -15.03 4.89 -2.38
N GLY A 26 -15.54 4.73 -3.61
CA GLY A 26 -14.78 4.38 -4.80
C GLY A 26 -14.68 2.87 -4.99
N LEU A 27 -15.15 2.36 -6.13
CA LEU A 27 -15.03 0.95 -6.50
C LEU A 27 -13.63 0.71 -7.10
N GLY A 28 -13.50 0.58 -8.43
CA GLY A 28 -12.22 0.21 -9.03
C GLY A 28 -11.72 -1.15 -8.53
N THR A 29 -10.49 -1.52 -8.88
CA THR A 29 -9.90 -2.81 -8.45
C THR A 29 -9.78 -2.90 -6.94
N THR A 30 -9.25 -1.86 -6.28
CA THR A 30 -9.07 -1.82 -4.81
C THR A 30 -10.40 -1.78 -4.05
N GLY A 31 -11.39 -1.00 -4.50
CA GLY A 31 -12.70 -1.01 -3.83
C GLY A 31 -13.43 -2.34 -4.03
N LEU A 32 -13.20 -3.03 -5.15
CA LEU A 32 -13.75 -4.36 -5.36
C LEU A 32 -13.11 -5.42 -4.44
N SER A 33 -11.81 -5.34 -4.14
CA SER A 33 -11.20 -6.21 -3.12
C SER A 33 -11.78 -5.93 -1.72
N VAL A 34 -12.08 -4.67 -1.40
CA VAL A 34 -12.81 -4.31 -0.17
C VAL A 34 -14.22 -4.92 -0.15
N VAL A 35 -14.96 -4.87 -1.27
CA VAL A 35 -16.28 -5.49 -1.39
C VAL A 35 -16.21 -7.00 -1.12
N ARG A 36 -15.27 -7.70 -1.74
CA ARG A 36 -15.05 -9.14 -1.53
C ARG A 36 -14.74 -9.43 -0.06
N TYR A 37 -13.79 -8.70 0.51
CA TYR A 37 -13.39 -8.83 1.90
C TYR A 37 -14.57 -8.64 2.86
N LEU A 38 -15.34 -7.56 2.72
CA LEU A 38 -16.48 -7.28 3.61
C LEU A 38 -17.60 -8.32 3.45
N ALA A 39 -17.84 -8.79 2.23
CA ALA A 39 -18.82 -9.85 1.97
C ALA A 39 -18.41 -11.18 2.61
N ASP A 40 -17.13 -11.55 2.53
CA ASP A 40 -16.58 -12.75 3.17
C ASP A 40 -16.65 -12.66 4.71
N GLN A 41 -16.58 -11.44 5.26
CA GLN A 41 -16.77 -11.16 6.69
C GLN A 41 -18.25 -10.99 7.10
N GLU A 42 -19.19 -11.25 6.19
CA GLU A 42 -20.64 -11.10 6.39
C GLU A 42 -21.04 -9.72 6.95
N LYS A 43 -20.35 -8.65 6.51
CA LYS A 43 -20.65 -7.28 6.94
C LYS A 43 -21.74 -6.64 6.08
N ASP A 44 -22.58 -5.81 6.70
CA ASP A 44 -23.51 -4.93 6.00
C ASP A 44 -22.81 -3.64 5.55
N PHE A 45 -22.70 -3.44 4.24
CA PHE A 45 -22.07 -2.25 3.66
C PHE A 45 -22.78 -1.78 2.38
N ALA A 46 -22.51 -0.54 1.99
CA ALA A 46 -22.88 0.01 0.70
C ALA A 46 -21.64 0.49 -0.07
N VAL A 47 -21.79 0.68 -1.38
CA VAL A 47 -20.74 1.20 -2.26
C VAL A 47 -21.17 2.52 -2.88
N THR A 48 -20.28 3.50 -2.98
CA THR A 48 -20.50 4.70 -3.79
C THR A 48 -19.32 4.99 -4.70
N ASP A 49 -19.56 5.55 -5.89
CA ASP A 49 -18.51 5.99 -6.81
C ASP A 49 -18.99 7.24 -7.57
N SER A 50 -18.08 8.19 -7.79
CA SER A 50 -18.38 9.42 -8.51
C SER A 50 -18.69 9.15 -10.00
N ARG A 51 -18.19 8.04 -10.55
CA ARG A 51 -18.43 7.63 -11.94
C ARG A 51 -19.75 6.88 -12.04
N LEU A 52 -20.44 7.01 -13.18
CA LEU A 52 -21.65 6.24 -13.48
C LEU A 52 -21.35 4.76 -13.85
N MET A 53 -20.16 4.52 -14.40
CA MET A 53 -19.67 3.21 -14.81
C MET A 53 -18.24 2.99 -14.29
N PRO A 54 -18.07 2.81 -12.96
CA PRO A 54 -16.74 2.53 -12.42
C PRO A 54 -16.26 1.13 -12.82
N PRO A 55 -14.92 0.91 -12.94
CA PRO A 55 -14.37 -0.43 -13.07
C PRO A 55 -14.82 -1.32 -11.91
N GLY A 56 -15.12 -2.59 -12.19
CA GLY A 56 -15.64 -3.54 -11.20
C GLY A 56 -17.16 -3.55 -11.03
N LYS A 57 -17.90 -2.61 -11.66
CA LYS A 57 -19.38 -2.53 -11.55
C LYS A 57 -20.08 -3.83 -11.91
N ASP A 58 -19.72 -4.43 -13.03
CA ASP A 58 -20.40 -5.65 -13.50
C ASP A 58 -20.19 -6.82 -12.54
N GLU A 59 -19.00 -6.89 -11.93
CA GLU A 59 -18.71 -7.89 -10.91
C GLU A 59 -19.52 -7.63 -9.64
N LEU A 60 -19.58 -6.39 -9.16
CA LEU A 60 -20.41 -6.01 -8.00
C LEU A 60 -21.87 -6.41 -8.21
N VAL A 61 -22.46 -6.03 -9.34
CA VAL A 61 -23.88 -6.29 -9.64
C VAL A 61 -24.17 -7.78 -9.80
N LYS A 62 -23.25 -8.52 -10.43
CA LYS A 62 -23.44 -9.95 -10.70
C LYS A 62 -23.24 -10.81 -9.46
N ASN A 63 -22.18 -10.56 -8.70
CA ASN A 63 -21.74 -11.44 -7.61
C ASN A 63 -22.25 -10.99 -6.24
N TYR A 64 -22.58 -9.70 -6.08
CA TYR A 64 -23.08 -9.12 -4.82
C TYR A 64 -24.38 -8.33 -5.04
N PRO A 65 -25.42 -8.91 -5.66
CA PRO A 65 -26.66 -8.21 -6.02
C PRO A 65 -27.43 -7.62 -4.82
N GLN A 66 -27.14 -8.10 -3.61
CA GLN A 66 -27.70 -7.61 -2.36
C GLN A 66 -27.06 -6.31 -1.85
N VAL A 67 -25.84 -5.98 -2.29
CA VAL A 67 -25.10 -4.82 -1.80
C VAL A 67 -25.65 -3.53 -2.45
N PRO A 68 -26.15 -2.56 -1.65
CA PRO A 68 -26.60 -1.28 -2.19
C PRO A 68 -25.43 -0.51 -2.83
N TYR A 69 -25.68 0.12 -3.98
CA TYR A 69 -24.68 0.95 -4.64
C TYR A 69 -25.24 2.28 -5.17
N TYR A 70 -24.42 3.33 -5.10
CA TYR A 70 -24.76 4.70 -5.50
C TYR A 70 -23.69 5.27 -6.44
N PHE A 71 -23.98 5.29 -7.74
CA PHE A 71 -23.04 5.72 -8.79
C PHE A 71 -23.47 7.02 -9.47
N GLY A 72 -22.50 7.73 -10.04
CA GLY A 72 -22.74 8.98 -10.79
C GLY A 72 -22.65 10.25 -9.93
N GLY A 73 -21.90 10.20 -8.83
CA GLY A 73 -21.63 11.33 -7.95
C GLY A 73 -21.69 10.93 -6.47
N PHE A 74 -21.25 11.83 -5.60
CA PHE A 74 -21.37 11.64 -4.16
C PHE A 74 -22.61 12.36 -3.65
N SER A 75 -23.64 11.58 -3.31
CA SER A 75 -24.85 12.11 -2.70
C SER A 75 -24.63 12.29 -1.20
N PRO A 76 -24.76 13.52 -0.63
CA PRO A 76 -24.50 13.75 0.80
C PRO A 76 -25.30 12.84 1.73
N LYS A 77 -26.53 12.44 1.33
CA LYS A 77 -27.38 11.54 2.11
C LYS A 77 -26.74 10.17 2.36
N VAL A 78 -25.95 9.67 1.41
CA VAL A 78 -25.23 8.39 1.52
C VAL A 78 -24.08 8.51 2.53
N PHE A 79 -23.51 9.70 2.72
CA PHE A 79 -22.39 9.91 3.64
C PHE A 79 -22.83 10.23 5.09
N MET A 80 -24.13 10.46 5.32
CA MET A 80 -24.65 10.81 6.65
C MET A 80 -24.94 9.60 7.56
N GLN A 81 -25.14 8.42 6.97
CA GLN A 81 -25.53 7.20 7.69
C GLN A 81 -24.36 6.38 8.26
N PRO A 82 -23.25 6.17 7.55
CA PRO A 82 -22.23 5.20 7.96
C PRO A 82 -21.43 5.67 9.17
N ARG A 83 -21.05 4.70 10.00
CA ARG A 83 -20.06 4.86 11.09
C ARG A 83 -18.62 4.72 10.58
N GLN A 84 -18.43 4.13 9.41
CA GLN A 84 -17.11 3.93 8.82
C GLN A 84 -17.14 4.15 7.30
N LEU A 85 -16.12 4.83 6.79
CA LEU A 85 -15.84 4.95 5.36
C LEU A 85 -14.54 4.22 5.04
N ILE A 86 -14.59 3.35 4.04
CA ILE A 86 -13.40 2.74 3.45
C ILE A 86 -13.13 3.45 2.13
N VAL A 87 -12.16 4.35 2.15
CA VAL A 87 -11.89 5.29 1.06
C VAL A 87 -10.83 4.70 0.15
N ASN A 88 -11.19 4.53 -1.13
CA ASN A 88 -10.25 4.17 -2.17
C ASN A 88 -9.13 5.24 -2.28
N PRO A 89 -7.85 4.85 -2.39
CA PRO A 89 -6.75 5.81 -2.42
C PRO A 89 -6.83 6.81 -3.57
N GLY A 90 -7.53 6.51 -4.67
CA GLY A 90 -7.76 7.45 -5.77
C GLY A 90 -8.67 8.63 -5.43
N ILE A 91 -9.33 8.63 -4.27
CA ILE A 91 -10.23 9.69 -3.81
C ILE A 91 -9.55 10.47 -2.69
N ALA A 92 -9.54 11.80 -2.82
CA ALA A 92 -8.95 12.66 -1.80
C ALA A 92 -9.78 12.61 -0.51
N VAL A 93 -9.13 12.38 0.63
CA VAL A 93 -9.82 12.43 1.94
C VAL A 93 -10.44 13.80 2.18
N ALA A 94 -9.88 14.86 1.57
CA ALA A 94 -10.41 16.23 1.59
C ALA A 94 -11.75 16.42 0.83
N THR A 95 -12.25 15.42 0.11
CA THR A 95 -13.57 15.47 -0.53
C THR A 95 -14.65 15.86 0.49
N SER A 96 -15.53 16.79 0.12
CA SER A 96 -16.44 17.46 1.07
C SER A 96 -17.35 16.51 1.84
N GLU A 97 -17.85 15.47 1.17
CA GLU A 97 -18.74 14.46 1.72
C GLU A 97 -18.01 13.55 2.73
N ILE A 98 -16.73 13.25 2.48
CA ILE A 98 -15.87 12.50 3.41
C ILE A 98 -15.58 13.34 4.66
N GLN A 99 -15.27 14.63 4.49
CA GLN A 99 -15.04 15.54 5.60
C GLN A 99 -16.30 15.74 6.47
N GLN A 100 -17.48 15.80 5.84
CA GLN A 100 -18.76 15.85 6.57
C GLN A 100 -19.00 14.57 7.37
N ALA A 101 -18.80 13.39 6.77
CA ALA A 101 -18.92 12.11 7.48
C ALA A 101 -17.96 12.03 8.67
N LYS A 102 -16.69 12.44 8.48
CA LYS A 102 -15.69 12.52 9.55
C LYS A 102 -16.13 13.48 10.67
N GLY A 103 -16.66 14.64 10.31
CA GLY A 103 -17.20 15.62 11.28
C GLY A 103 -18.39 15.09 12.09
N ASN A 104 -19.13 14.12 11.54
CA ASN A 104 -20.21 13.41 12.21
C ASN A 104 -19.73 12.18 13.01
N GLY A 105 -18.42 11.96 13.11
CA GLY A 105 -17.82 10.89 13.90
C GLY A 105 -17.55 9.59 13.12
N ALA A 106 -17.69 9.57 11.80
CA ALA A 106 -17.35 8.40 11.01
C ALA A 106 -15.83 8.15 11.01
N GLU A 107 -15.44 6.89 11.20
CA GLU A 107 -14.06 6.44 11.03
C GLU A 107 -13.69 6.46 9.55
N ILE A 108 -12.55 7.05 9.19
CA ILE A 108 -12.07 7.11 7.80
C ILE A 108 -10.82 6.25 7.66
N ILE A 109 -10.93 5.15 6.92
CA ILE A 109 -9.85 4.17 6.71
C ILE A 109 -9.69 3.80 5.24
N GLY A 110 -8.60 3.12 4.90
CA GLY A 110 -8.34 2.57 3.57
C GLY A 110 -8.28 1.04 3.54
N ASP A 111 -8.01 0.48 2.36
CA ASP A 111 -7.80 -0.95 2.17
C ASP A 111 -6.58 -1.47 2.96
N ILE A 112 -5.51 -0.68 3.02
CA ILE A 112 -4.30 -1.02 3.77
C ILE A 112 -4.55 -1.05 5.28
N GLU A 113 -5.42 -0.20 5.80
CA GLU A 113 -5.80 -0.22 7.22
C GLU A 113 -6.60 -1.48 7.56
N LEU A 114 -7.53 -1.89 6.69
CA LEU A 114 -8.21 -3.17 6.86
C LEU A 114 -7.23 -4.35 6.79
N PHE A 115 -6.31 -4.33 5.82
CA PHE A 115 -5.27 -5.34 5.71
C PHE A 115 -4.42 -5.42 6.98
N ALA A 116 -3.99 -4.28 7.51
CA ALA A 116 -3.15 -4.19 8.71
C ALA A 116 -3.83 -4.77 9.97
N ARG A 117 -5.15 -4.71 10.05
CA ARG A 117 -5.94 -5.28 11.16
C ARG A 117 -5.97 -6.81 11.14
N GLU A 118 -5.86 -7.41 9.96
CA GLU A 118 -6.06 -8.85 9.76
C GLU A 118 -4.78 -9.64 9.48
N ALA A 119 -3.74 -8.99 8.95
CA ALA A 119 -2.50 -9.65 8.55
C ALA A 119 -1.83 -10.38 9.74
N LYS A 120 -1.51 -11.67 9.54
CA LYS A 120 -0.95 -12.54 10.60
C LYS A 120 0.55 -12.82 10.45
N ALA A 121 1.12 -12.47 9.31
CA ALA A 121 2.55 -12.66 9.02
C ALA A 121 3.30 -11.32 9.07
N PRO A 122 4.63 -11.32 9.29
CA PRO A 122 5.45 -10.12 9.18
C PRO A 122 5.23 -9.34 7.88
N ILE A 123 5.28 -8.02 7.98
CA ILE A 123 5.09 -7.11 6.84
C ILE A 123 6.38 -6.34 6.58
N ILE A 124 6.83 -6.36 5.32
CA ILE A 124 7.74 -5.37 4.75
C ILE A 124 6.90 -4.31 4.04
N ALA A 125 7.13 -3.03 4.34
CA ALA A 125 6.41 -1.93 3.68
C ALA A 125 7.37 -0.95 3.00
N ILE A 126 7.09 -0.63 1.73
CA ILE A 126 7.98 0.16 0.87
C ILE A 126 7.20 1.35 0.32
N THR A 127 7.68 2.57 0.57
CA THR A 127 7.19 3.78 -0.10
C THR A 127 8.35 4.65 -0.58
N GLY A 128 8.01 5.78 -1.21
CA GLY A 128 8.93 6.72 -1.83
C GLY A 128 8.33 7.31 -3.10
N SER A 129 8.98 8.30 -3.68
CA SER A 129 8.60 8.82 -4.99
C SER A 129 8.96 7.80 -6.09
N ASN A 130 10.19 7.29 -6.07
CA ASN A 130 10.74 6.38 -7.08
C ASN A 130 11.32 5.08 -6.49
N GLY A 131 11.44 4.05 -7.31
CA GLY A 131 12.13 2.78 -6.98
C GLY A 131 11.30 1.74 -6.22
N LYS A 132 10.09 2.10 -5.76
CA LYS A 132 9.20 1.22 -4.97
C LYS A 132 9.01 -0.15 -5.63
N THR A 133 8.53 -0.18 -6.87
CA THR A 133 8.23 -1.42 -7.60
C THR A 133 9.47 -2.27 -7.82
N THR A 134 10.62 -1.64 -8.07
CA THR A 134 11.89 -2.34 -8.21
C THR A 134 12.29 -3.02 -6.90
N VAL A 135 12.24 -2.31 -5.77
CA VAL A 135 12.58 -2.87 -4.45
C VAL A 135 11.60 -3.97 -4.05
N THR A 136 10.30 -3.75 -4.24
CA THR A 136 9.25 -4.75 -4.00
C THR A 136 9.48 -6.02 -4.82
N THR A 137 9.82 -5.87 -6.10
CA THR A 137 10.11 -7.00 -7.00
C THR A 137 11.39 -7.74 -6.59
N LEU A 138 12.46 -7.02 -6.24
CA LEU A 138 13.69 -7.63 -5.74
C LEU A 138 13.42 -8.46 -4.49
N LEU A 139 12.70 -7.91 -3.51
CA LEU A 139 12.34 -8.64 -2.29
C LEU A 139 11.48 -9.87 -2.57
N GLN A 140 10.54 -9.80 -3.51
CA GLN A 140 9.75 -10.97 -3.93
C GLN A 140 10.66 -12.07 -4.49
N LEU A 141 11.62 -11.72 -5.36
CA LEU A 141 12.58 -12.67 -5.93
C LEU A 141 13.50 -13.25 -4.86
N MET A 142 13.99 -12.42 -3.94
CA MET A 142 14.83 -12.82 -2.80
C MET A 142 14.09 -13.78 -1.85
N ALA A 143 12.82 -13.52 -1.56
CA ALA A 143 11.98 -14.38 -0.73
C ALA A 143 11.76 -15.74 -1.41
N LYS A 144 11.41 -15.73 -2.72
CA LYS A 144 11.27 -16.95 -3.51
C LYS A 144 12.56 -17.79 -3.52
N LYS A 145 13.71 -17.15 -3.74
CA LYS A 145 15.03 -17.80 -3.68
C LYS A 145 15.36 -18.33 -2.30
N SER A 146 14.91 -17.65 -1.25
CA SER A 146 15.06 -18.10 0.14
C SER A 146 14.11 -19.23 0.52
N GLN A 147 13.15 -19.56 -0.35
CA GLN A 147 12.05 -20.51 -0.13
C GLN A 147 11.09 -20.04 0.98
N VAL A 148 10.89 -18.73 1.09
CA VAL A 148 9.91 -18.12 1.98
C VAL A 148 8.63 -17.84 1.21
N MET A 149 7.50 -18.28 1.74
CA MET A 149 6.17 -18.07 1.16
C MET A 149 5.73 -16.62 1.35
N ALA A 150 6.17 -15.74 0.44
CA ALA A 150 5.85 -14.32 0.47
C ALA A 150 4.69 -13.96 -0.47
N GLN A 151 3.75 -13.16 0.04
CA GLN A 151 2.71 -12.51 -0.77
C GLN A 151 3.09 -11.06 -1.03
N THR A 152 2.91 -10.59 -2.26
CA THR A 152 3.39 -9.26 -2.70
C THR A 152 2.26 -8.48 -3.37
N GLY A 153 2.09 -7.22 -3.00
CA GLY A 153 1.03 -6.38 -3.56
C GLY A 153 0.95 -4.99 -2.91
N GLY A 154 -0.26 -4.45 -2.85
CA GLY A 154 -0.54 -3.11 -2.31
C GLY A 154 -0.95 -2.14 -3.42
N ASN A 155 -0.14 -1.10 -3.66
CA ASN A 155 -0.41 -0.04 -4.64
C ASN A 155 -0.39 -0.54 -6.10
N ILE A 156 0.55 -1.45 -6.42
CA ILE A 156 0.71 -2.03 -7.75
C ILE A 156 0.60 -3.56 -7.65
N GLY A 157 0.00 -4.17 -8.66
CA GLY A 157 -0.24 -5.60 -8.70
C GLY A 157 -1.52 -5.97 -7.97
N THR A 158 -1.43 -6.96 -7.09
CA THR A 158 -2.58 -7.46 -6.33
C THR A 158 -2.95 -6.50 -5.19
N PRO A 159 -4.22 -6.08 -5.05
CA PRO A 159 -4.68 -5.31 -3.89
C PRO A 159 -4.36 -6.03 -2.57
N ALA A 160 -4.01 -5.29 -1.52
CA ALA A 160 -3.54 -5.90 -0.28
C ALA A 160 -4.55 -6.89 0.34
N LEU A 161 -5.85 -6.55 0.33
CA LEU A 161 -6.89 -7.43 0.87
C LEU A 161 -7.04 -8.75 0.09
N ASP A 162 -6.77 -8.76 -1.22
CA ASP A 162 -6.80 -10.00 -2.00
C ASP A 162 -5.65 -10.95 -1.60
N LEU A 163 -4.55 -10.42 -1.02
CA LEU A 163 -3.46 -11.25 -0.48
C LEU A 163 -3.86 -12.06 0.76
N LEU A 164 -4.93 -11.65 1.47
CA LEU A 164 -5.46 -12.38 2.62
C LEU A 164 -6.37 -13.55 2.21
N ALA A 165 -6.88 -13.53 0.97
CA ALA A 165 -7.87 -14.47 0.46
C ALA A 165 -7.28 -15.52 -0.50
N VAL A 166 -5.95 -15.57 -0.66
CA VAL A 166 -5.30 -16.60 -1.49
C VAL A 166 -5.50 -17.99 -0.86
N GLU A 167 -5.63 -19.05 -1.68
CA GLU A 167 -5.88 -20.42 -1.19
C GLU A 167 -4.85 -20.89 -0.14
N GLU A 168 -3.65 -20.33 -0.18
CA GLU A 168 -2.54 -20.65 0.73
C GLU A 168 -2.28 -19.54 1.75
N ALA A 169 -3.27 -18.71 2.06
CA ALA A 169 -3.11 -17.56 2.97
C ALA A 169 -2.54 -17.98 4.33
N GLU A 170 -2.96 -19.13 4.86
CA GLU A 170 -2.47 -19.70 6.12
C GLU A 170 -0.98 -20.10 6.09
N LYS A 171 -0.40 -20.32 4.90
CA LYS A 171 1.03 -20.61 4.72
C LYS A 171 1.85 -19.35 4.46
N THR A 172 1.23 -18.17 4.44
CA THR A 172 1.97 -16.93 4.18
C THR A 172 2.91 -16.64 5.34
N GLU A 173 4.20 -16.57 5.04
CA GLU A 173 5.26 -16.30 6.03
C GLU A 173 5.70 -14.83 6.01
N LEU A 174 5.37 -14.10 4.94
CA LEU A 174 5.80 -12.72 4.74
C LEU A 174 4.84 -11.99 3.80
N TYR A 175 4.51 -10.74 4.13
CA TYR A 175 3.88 -9.80 3.20
C TYR A 175 4.88 -8.74 2.76
N ILE A 176 4.93 -8.45 1.46
CA ILE A 176 5.76 -7.40 0.88
C ILE A 176 4.83 -6.39 0.21
N LEU A 177 4.69 -5.22 0.82
CA LEU A 177 3.74 -4.21 0.38
C LEU A 177 4.46 -3.00 -0.23
N GLU A 178 4.10 -2.69 -1.47
CA GLU A 178 4.32 -1.37 -2.04
C GLU A 178 3.18 -0.45 -1.63
N LEU A 179 3.48 0.70 -1.02
CA LEU A 179 2.48 1.66 -0.54
C LEU A 179 2.66 3.04 -1.19
N SER A 180 1.55 3.60 -1.70
CA SER A 180 1.51 5.01 -2.10
C SER A 180 1.33 5.94 -0.90
N SER A 181 1.59 7.23 -1.08
CA SER A 181 1.24 8.23 -0.06
C SER A 181 -0.27 8.29 0.16
N PHE A 182 -1.08 8.10 -0.89
CA PHE A 182 -2.54 8.12 -0.80
C PHE A 182 -3.10 7.00 0.08
N GLN A 183 -2.51 5.81 0.04
CA GLN A 183 -2.88 4.72 0.95
C GLN A 183 -2.47 5.01 2.40
N LEU A 184 -1.31 5.65 2.61
CA LEU A 184 -0.81 5.99 3.94
C LEU A 184 -1.64 7.10 4.63
N GLU A 185 -2.36 7.95 3.88
CA GLU A 185 -3.27 8.97 4.44
C GLU A 185 -4.37 8.38 5.33
N THR A 186 -4.79 7.14 5.07
CA THR A 186 -5.89 6.46 5.75
C THR A 186 -5.45 5.21 6.51
N THR A 187 -4.14 5.08 6.75
CA THR A 187 -3.53 3.94 7.46
C THR A 187 -3.01 4.38 8.83
N ASN A 188 -3.40 3.66 9.88
CA ASN A 188 -3.09 3.99 11.27
C ASN A 188 -2.45 2.83 12.03
N SER A 189 -2.86 1.59 11.78
CA SER A 189 -2.49 0.42 12.59
C SER A 189 -1.40 -0.47 11.96
N LEU A 190 -0.81 -0.05 10.84
CA LEU A 190 0.19 -0.82 10.11
C LEU A 190 1.44 -1.06 10.95
N LYS A 191 1.62 -2.32 11.39
CA LYS A 191 2.82 -2.81 12.07
C LYS A 191 3.71 -3.53 11.08
N THR A 192 4.98 -3.15 11.01
CA THR A 192 5.91 -3.70 10.02
C THR A 192 7.17 -4.21 10.72
N ALA A 193 7.67 -5.36 10.28
CA ALA A 193 9.00 -5.82 10.67
C ALA A 193 10.06 -4.83 10.20
N THR A 194 9.93 -4.34 8.97
CA THR A 194 10.73 -3.22 8.45
C THR A 194 9.94 -2.40 7.44
N ALA A 195 10.26 -1.12 7.38
CA ALA A 195 9.70 -0.19 6.43
C ALA A 195 10.77 0.77 5.91
N VAL A 196 10.54 1.33 4.72
CA VAL A 196 11.42 2.31 4.11
C VAL A 196 10.65 3.37 3.33
N VAL A 197 11.06 4.63 3.49
CA VAL A 197 10.81 5.69 2.52
C VAL A 197 12.08 5.81 1.67
N LEU A 198 12.02 5.34 0.42
CA LEU A 198 13.21 5.23 -0.44
C LEU A 198 13.80 6.59 -0.81
N ASN A 199 12.95 7.58 -1.07
CA ASN A 199 13.31 8.93 -1.48
C ASN A 199 12.06 9.82 -1.48
N ILE A 200 12.27 11.13 -1.39
CA ILE A 200 11.26 12.19 -1.51
C ILE A 200 11.68 13.15 -2.63
N SER A 201 10.89 13.18 -3.70
CA SER A 201 10.96 14.19 -4.75
C SER A 201 9.58 14.75 -5.04
N GLU A 202 9.49 15.94 -5.63
CA GLU A 202 8.23 16.55 -6.06
C GLU A 202 7.45 15.59 -6.94
N ASP A 203 6.29 15.17 -6.45
CA ASP A 203 5.37 14.25 -7.09
C ASP A 203 3.98 14.47 -6.47
N HIS A 204 2.92 14.49 -7.28
CA HIS A 204 1.53 14.66 -6.81
C HIS A 204 1.25 15.89 -5.91
N LEU A 205 1.89 17.04 -6.17
CA LEU A 205 1.68 18.27 -5.36
C LEU A 205 0.25 18.83 -5.44
N ASP A 206 -0.57 18.42 -6.40
CA ASP A 206 -1.98 18.82 -6.51
C ASP A 206 -2.85 18.30 -5.35
N ARG A 207 -2.42 17.21 -4.70
CA ARG A 207 -3.12 16.59 -3.56
C ARG A 207 -2.64 17.05 -2.19
N TYR A 208 -1.49 17.71 -2.11
CA TYR A 208 -0.86 18.08 -0.85
C TYR A 208 -0.64 19.59 -0.75
N ALA A 209 -0.67 20.13 0.46
CA ALA A 209 -0.37 21.53 0.73
C ALA A 209 1.10 21.92 0.41
N GLY A 210 1.97 20.93 0.19
CA GLY A 210 3.36 21.10 -0.17
C GLY A 210 4.17 19.82 0.03
N LEU A 211 5.46 19.87 -0.31
CA LEU A 211 6.37 18.72 -0.23
C LEU A 211 6.52 18.19 1.21
N GLU A 212 6.49 19.06 2.21
CA GLU A 212 6.58 18.68 3.62
C GLU A 212 5.39 17.81 4.05
N HIS A 213 4.17 18.20 3.67
CA HIS A 213 2.97 17.40 3.94
C HIS A 213 3.04 16.05 3.20
N TYR A 214 3.47 16.04 1.93
CA TYR A 214 3.68 14.80 1.18
C TYR A 214 4.68 13.85 1.85
N ALA A 215 5.82 14.39 2.30
CA ALA A 215 6.85 13.62 3.00
C ALA A 215 6.33 13.09 4.33
N ALA A 216 5.67 13.92 5.14
CA ALA A 216 5.10 13.53 6.42
C ALA A 216 4.07 12.40 6.27
N THR A 217 3.23 12.43 5.24
CA THR A 217 2.29 11.35 4.91
C THR A 217 3.00 10.03 4.63
N LYS A 218 4.13 10.05 3.91
CA LYS A 218 4.95 8.83 3.73
C LYS A 218 5.60 8.37 5.02
N GLY A 219 5.97 9.30 5.90
CA GLY A 219 6.57 9.00 7.21
C GLY A 219 5.69 8.17 8.15
N VAL A 220 4.37 8.17 7.94
CA VAL A 220 3.41 7.32 8.68
C VAL A 220 3.80 5.84 8.65
N ILE A 221 4.46 5.39 7.58
CA ILE A 221 4.95 4.00 7.43
C ILE A 221 5.88 3.57 8.58
N TYR A 222 6.50 4.52 9.29
CA TYR A 222 7.39 4.24 10.41
C TYR A 222 6.69 4.18 11.77
N ASN A 223 5.41 4.55 11.91
CA ASN A 223 4.76 4.74 13.22
C ASN A 223 4.80 3.51 14.14
N HIS A 224 4.63 2.31 13.56
CA HIS A 224 4.71 1.03 14.28
C HIS A 224 5.69 0.06 13.61
N CYS A 225 6.75 0.62 13.03
CA CYS A 225 7.82 -0.16 12.41
C CYS A 225 8.86 -0.59 13.46
N GLU A 226 9.16 -1.89 13.51
CA GLU A 226 10.12 -2.47 14.43
C GLU A 226 11.56 -2.10 14.08
N GLN A 227 11.94 -2.24 12.81
CA GLN A 227 13.27 -1.91 12.30
C GLN A 227 13.20 -0.95 11.09
N PRO A 228 13.08 0.37 11.34
CA PRO A 228 13.06 1.36 10.28
C PRO A 228 14.38 1.41 9.51
N LEU A 229 14.29 1.34 8.18
CA LEU A 229 15.40 1.56 7.24
C LEU A 229 15.35 2.98 6.67
N ILE A 230 16.50 3.66 6.60
CA ILE A 230 16.61 5.02 6.02
C ILE A 230 17.59 5.08 4.84
N ASN A 231 17.32 5.98 3.91
CA ASN A 231 18.23 6.35 2.84
C ASN A 231 19.14 7.52 3.29
N ARG A 232 20.46 7.32 3.35
CA ARG A 232 21.42 8.37 3.71
C ARG A 232 21.60 9.44 2.64
N ASP A 233 21.29 9.11 1.39
CA ASP A 233 21.44 10.03 0.25
C ASP A 233 20.27 11.01 0.12
N ASP A 234 19.20 10.86 0.92
CA ASP A 234 18.01 11.70 0.89
C ASP A 234 17.66 12.20 2.29
N ALA A 235 18.05 13.44 2.58
CA ALA A 235 17.86 14.05 3.90
C ALA A 235 16.38 14.16 4.31
N ALA A 236 15.48 14.39 3.35
CA ALA A 236 14.05 14.50 3.62
C ALA A 236 13.47 13.14 4.00
N ALA A 237 13.79 12.08 3.24
CA ALA A 237 13.39 10.72 3.56
C ALA A 237 13.98 10.24 4.89
N MET A 238 15.27 10.51 5.12
CA MET A 238 15.99 10.14 6.34
C MET A 238 15.35 10.76 7.59
N ALA A 239 14.95 12.03 7.53
CA ALA A 239 14.37 12.74 8.66
C ALA A 239 13.03 12.13 9.15
N LEU A 240 12.28 11.46 8.27
CA LEU A 240 10.97 10.87 8.60
C LEU A 240 11.03 9.75 9.64
N ALA A 241 12.17 9.06 9.76
CA ALA A 241 12.37 8.06 10.80
C ALA A 241 12.57 8.69 12.19
N GLN A 242 12.75 10.00 12.30
CA GLN A 242 12.90 10.74 13.56
C GLN A 242 13.96 10.14 14.50
N GLY A 243 15.08 9.70 13.95
CA GLY A 243 16.18 9.09 14.71
C GLY A 243 15.92 7.65 15.20
N ARG A 244 14.79 7.04 14.84
CA ARG A 244 14.45 5.65 15.21
C ARG A 244 15.03 4.59 14.26
N ALA A 245 15.82 5.01 13.28
CA ALA A 245 16.41 4.11 12.29
C ALA A 245 17.36 3.10 12.94
N THR A 246 17.17 1.82 12.63
CA THR A 246 18.06 0.74 13.08
C THR A 246 19.06 0.36 11.98
N LEU A 247 18.71 0.60 10.72
CA LEU A 247 19.52 0.31 9.55
C LEU A 247 19.51 1.50 8.59
N SER A 248 20.52 1.57 7.73
CA SER A 248 20.61 2.60 6.70
C SER A 248 21.24 2.04 5.44
N PHE A 249 20.87 2.61 4.29
CA PHE A 249 21.51 2.37 3.01
C PHE A 249 21.90 3.69 2.35
N GLY A 250 22.86 3.65 1.42
CA GLY A 250 23.32 4.83 0.69
C GLY A 250 24.38 4.45 -0.35
N LEU A 251 24.78 5.38 -1.20
CA LEU A 251 25.81 5.18 -2.22
C LEU A 251 27.22 5.47 -1.71
N ASP A 252 27.34 5.97 -0.48
CA ASP A 252 28.57 6.12 0.28
C ASP A 252 29.01 4.82 0.97
N GLU A 253 30.21 4.84 1.54
CA GLU A 253 30.76 3.70 2.28
C GLU A 253 29.96 3.43 3.56
N PRO A 254 29.52 2.19 3.79
CA PRO A 254 28.71 1.89 4.96
C PRO A 254 29.56 1.71 6.22
N GLN A 255 29.04 2.25 7.33
CA GLN A 255 29.46 1.87 8.68
C GLN A 255 29.06 0.42 9.02
N GLN A 256 29.61 -0.13 10.10
CA GLN A 256 29.30 -1.49 10.56
C GLN A 256 27.80 -1.68 10.75
N GLY A 257 27.25 -2.75 10.18
CA GLY A 257 25.81 -3.07 10.26
C GLY A 257 24.94 -2.37 9.23
N HIS A 258 25.44 -1.36 8.51
CA HIS A 258 24.70 -0.61 7.50
C HIS A 258 25.09 -1.03 6.08
N TYR A 259 24.28 -0.64 5.10
CA TYR A 259 24.43 -1.01 3.71
C TYR A 259 24.96 0.16 2.88
N GLY A 260 25.84 -0.12 1.92
CA GLY A 260 26.43 0.92 1.09
C GLY A 260 27.29 0.39 -0.05
N LEU A 261 28.02 1.28 -0.71
CA LEU A 261 29.00 0.91 -1.73
C LEU A 261 30.41 0.93 -1.15
N ARG A 262 31.23 -0.09 -1.43
CA ARG A 262 32.65 -0.12 -1.04
C ARG A 262 33.53 -0.31 -2.26
N GLN A 263 34.64 0.43 -2.33
CA GLN A 263 35.71 0.16 -3.29
C GLN A 263 36.67 -0.87 -2.72
N LYS A 264 36.89 -1.97 -3.45
CA LYS A 264 37.86 -3.01 -3.08
C LYS A 264 38.38 -3.70 -4.34
N ASP A 265 39.70 -3.87 -4.42
CA ASP A 265 40.38 -4.55 -5.53
C ASP A 265 40.00 -3.95 -6.92
N ASN A 266 39.97 -2.62 -7.02
CA ASN A 266 39.55 -1.84 -8.20
C ASN A 266 38.11 -2.13 -8.67
N LYS A 267 37.26 -2.70 -7.81
CA LYS A 267 35.84 -2.91 -8.07
C LYS A 267 34.97 -2.20 -7.04
N THR A 268 33.77 -1.84 -7.46
CA THR A 268 32.71 -1.36 -6.58
C THR A 268 31.84 -2.53 -6.15
N TRP A 269 31.54 -2.63 -4.87
CA TRP A 269 30.75 -3.69 -4.27
C TRP A 269 29.51 -3.12 -3.56
N LEU A 270 28.38 -3.81 -3.66
CA LEU A 270 27.35 -3.73 -2.64
C LEU A 270 27.94 -4.33 -1.35
N ALA A 271 27.82 -3.63 -0.22
CA ALA A 271 28.47 -4.03 1.02
C ALA A 271 27.58 -3.83 2.25
N LYS A 272 27.88 -4.58 3.31
CA LYS A 272 27.37 -4.38 4.67
C LYS A 272 28.53 -4.20 5.65
N GLY A 273 28.71 -3.01 6.22
CA GLY A 273 29.97 -2.69 6.92
C GLY A 273 31.16 -3.08 6.05
N GLU A 274 32.19 -3.72 6.61
CA GLU A 274 33.36 -4.19 5.84
C GLU A 274 33.11 -5.38 4.89
N LEU A 275 31.95 -6.04 4.99
CA LEU A 275 31.64 -7.22 4.18
C LEU A 275 31.21 -6.82 2.76
N CYS A 276 32.01 -7.17 1.77
CA CYS A 276 31.63 -7.12 0.36
C CYS A 276 30.64 -8.26 0.04
N LEU A 277 29.46 -7.92 -0.50
CA LEU A 277 28.37 -8.87 -0.77
C LEU A 277 28.32 -9.27 -2.25
N LEU A 278 28.15 -8.31 -3.14
CA LEU A 278 28.02 -8.54 -4.59
C LEU A 278 28.75 -7.43 -5.34
N ALA A 279 29.58 -7.80 -6.32
CA ALA A 279 30.22 -6.80 -7.16
C ALA A 279 29.18 -6.12 -8.06
N VAL A 280 29.27 -4.81 -8.22
CA VAL A 280 28.28 -4.01 -8.97
C VAL A 280 28.24 -4.43 -10.45
N ASP A 281 29.35 -4.90 -11.01
CA ASP A 281 29.45 -5.40 -12.39
C ASP A 281 28.75 -6.76 -12.60
N GLU A 282 28.42 -7.47 -11.52
CA GLU A 282 27.62 -8.70 -11.54
C GLU A 282 26.11 -8.42 -11.50
N MET A 283 25.71 -7.18 -11.15
CA MET A 283 24.31 -6.78 -11.19
C MET A 283 23.80 -6.70 -12.63
N LYS A 284 22.65 -7.33 -12.89
CA LYS A 284 21.94 -7.19 -14.18
C LYS A 284 21.32 -5.81 -14.37
N LEU A 285 21.01 -5.13 -13.27
CA LEU A 285 20.43 -3.78 -13.28
C LEU A 285 21.54 -2.73 -13.25
N ALA A 286 21.60 -1.90 -14.28
CA ALA A 286 22.57 -0.82 -14.38
C ALA A 286 22.09 0.46 -13.67
N GLY A 287 23.05 1.28 -13.24
CA GLY A 287 22.81 2.63 -12.71
C GLY A 287 22.77 2.72 -11.18
N LYS A 288 23.20 3.88 -10.66
CA LYS A 288 23.31 4.14 -9.21
C LYS A 288 21.99 4.00 -8.45
N HIS A 289 20.87 4.42 -9.05
CA HIS A 289 19.55 4.26 -8.43
C HIS A 289 19.19 2.77 -8.22
N ASN A 290 19.59 1.88 -9.14
CA ASN A 290 19.37 0.44 -8.98
C ASN A 290 20.32 -0.19 -7.96
N GLN A 291 21.54 0.34 -7.81
CA GLN A 291 22.44 -0.03 -6.70
C GLN A 291 21.80 0.34 -5.35
N ALA A 292 21.26 1.56 -5.21
CA ALA A 292 20.54 1.98 -4.01
C ALA A 292 19.30 1.10 -3.74
N ASN A 293 18.50 0.79 -4.77
CA ASN A 293 17.36 -0.13 -4.65
C ASN A 293 17.78 -1.53 -4.19
N ALA A 294 18.89 -2.06 -4.72
CA ALA A 294 19.42 -3.36 -4.30
C ALA A 294 19.91 -3.35 -2.85
N LEU A 295 20.59 -2.28 -2.42
CA LEU A 295 21.01 -2.10 -1.03
C LEU A 295 19.81 -2.03 -0.08
N ALA A 296 18.76 -1.30 -0.46
CA ALA A 296 17.53 -1.24 0.32
C ALA A 296 16.87 -2.64 0.43
N ALA A 297 16.74 -3.36 -0.69
CA ALA A 297 16.18 -4.71 -0.71
C ALA A 297 17.00 -5.70 0.14
N LEU A 298 18.33 -5.67 0.06
CA LEU A 298 19.21 -6.52 0.87
C LEU A 298 19.05 -6.24 2.37
N ALA A 299 18.98 -4.96 2.76
CA ALA A 299 18.79 -4.56 4.14
C ALA A 299 17.42 -5.02 4.68
N MET A 300 16.35 -4.81 3.92
CA MET A 300 15.01 -5.22 4.33
C MET A 300 14.85 -6.76 4.38
N GLY A 301 15.45 -7.46 3.43
CA GLY A 301 15.45 -8.93 3.38
C GLY A 301 16.18 -9.55 4.56
N GLU A 302 17.28 -8.95 5.02
CA GLU A 302 17.97 -9.39 6.23
C GLU A 302 17.09 -9.29 7.47
N VAL A 303 16.34 -8.18 7.64
CA VAL A 303 15.48 -7.98 8.83
C VAL A 303 14.48 -9.10 9.01
N VAL A 304 13.90 -9.60 7.91
CA VAL A 304 12.91 -10.69 7.94
C VAL A 304 13.53 -12.08 7.80
N GLY A 305 14.86 -12.19 7.88
CA GLY A 305 15.56 -13.47 7.90
C GLY A 305 15.71 -14.16 6.56
N LEU A 306 15.63 -13.43 5.43
CA LEU A 306 15.95 -14.00 4.12
C LEU A 306 17.43 -14.43 4.08
N LYS A 307 17.70 -15.56 3.42
CA LYS A 307 19.05 -16.15 3.40
C LYS A 307 19.97 -15.27 2.55
N GLN A 308 21.05 -14.74 3.13
CA GLN A 308 21.98 -13.85 2.42
C GLN A 308 22.41 -14.40 1.06
N GLN A 309 22.84 -15.67 1.00
CA GLN A 309 23.27 -16.30 -0.26
C GLN A 309 22.16 -16.28 -1.32
N ALA A 310 20.92 -16.57 -0.92
CA ALA A 310 19.77 -16.58 -1.83
C ALA A 310 19.40 -15.19 -2.34
N MET A 311 19.69 -14.13 -1.54
CA MET A 311 19.45 -12.76 -1.97
C MET A 311 20.46 -12.24 -3.00
N LEU A 312 21.65 -12.86 -3.09
CA LEU A 312 22.74 -12.44 -3.98
C LEU A 312 22.71 -13.17 -5.34
N GLU A 313 21.86 -14.19 -5.51
CA GLU A 313 21.69 -14.98 -6.76
C GLU A 313 20.65 -14.39 -7.73
#